data_AF-A0A3C1TMG2-F1
#
_entry.id   AF-A0A3C1TMG2-F1
#
_cell.length_a   1.000
_cell.length_b   1.000
_cell.length_c   1.000
_cell.angle_alpha   90.00
_cell.angle_beta   90.00
_cell.angle_gamma   90.00
#
_symmetry.space_group_name_H-M   'P 1'
#
loop_
_entity.id
_entity.type
_entity.pdbx_description
1 polymer ?
#
loop_
_entity_poly.entity_id
_entity_poly.type
_entity_poly.pdbx_seq_one_letter_code
_entity_poly.pdbx_strand_id
1 'polypeptide(L)'
;MSLSEEEKKRLQNFQKITQGTKRVNSLDLTKEKKYLENDFSFFKKKLKEAIINEDNQEIEKNIKSLLELLSKKLALKLREQQETYTDLPEIIIEEATKKYIDECYKLLAIRNKLLQK
;
A
#
# COMPACT_ATOMS: atom_id res chain seq x y z
N MET A 1 -34.78 14.03 26.97
CA MET A 1 -35.13 14.99 25.91
C MET A 1 -34.98 14.30 24.57
N SER A 2 -35.99 14.35 23.71
CA SER A 2 -35.94 13.82 22.34
C SER A 2 -35.49 14.91 21.38
N LEU A 3 -34.60 14.58 20.45
CA LEU A 3 -34.14 15.49 19.38
C LEU A 3 -35.34 16.03 18.59
N SER A 4 -35.28 17.32 18.26
CA SER A 4 -36.25 17.97 17.37
C SER A 4 -36.21 17.36 15.96
N GLU A 5 -37.29 17.48 15.20
CA GLU A 5 -37.36 16.94 13.83
C GLU A 5 -36.28 17.53 12.89
N GLU A 6 -35.86 18.78 13.12
CA GLU A 6 -34.74 19.39 12.39
C GLU A 6 -33.38 18.80 12.79
N GLU A 7 -33.16 18.51 14.06
CA GLU A 7 -31.93 17.85 14.52
C GLU A 7 -31.83 16.41 14.01
N LYS A 8 -32.95 15.67 13.97
CA LYS A 8 -33.00 14.34 13.37
C LYS A 8 -32.65 14.37 11.88
N LYS A 9 -33.20 15.33 11.12
CA LYS A 9 -32.86 15.50 9.69
C LYS A 9 -31.38 15.85 9.49
N ARG A 10 -30.82 16.75 10.32
CA ARG A 10 -29.40 17.10 10.27
C ARG A 10 -28.50 15.90 10.58
N LEU A 11 -28.82 15.11 11.61
CA LEU A 11 -28.10 13.88 11.96
C LEU A 11 -28.16 12.83 10.85
N GLN A 12 -29.34 12.61 10.25
CA GLN A 12 -29.48 11.68 9.13
C GLN A 12 -28.68 12.11 7.90
N ASN A 13 -28.68 13.40 7.58
CA ASN A 13 -27.88 13.93 6.48
C ASN A 13 -26.38 13.80 6.76
N PHE A 14 -25.94 14.11 7.98
CA PHE A 14 -24.56 13.94 8.40
C PHE A 14 -24.11 12.49 8.26
N GLN A 15 -24.88 11.53 8.80
CA GLN A 15 -24.59 10.10 8.69
C GLN A 15 -24.52 9.61 7.23
N LYS A 16 -25.44 10.07 6.36
CA LYS A 16 -25.40 9.73 4.92
C LYS A 16 -24.13 10.25 4.24
N ILE A 17 -23.71 11.49 4.56
CA ILE A 17 -22.47 12.07 4.03
C ILE A 17 -21.27 11.26 4.54
N THR A 18 -21.17 10.99 5.83
CA THR A 18 -20.04 10.22 6.39
C THR A 18 -19.95 8.82 5.80
N GLN A 19 -21.08 8.15 5.60
CA GLN A 19 -21.14 6.83 4.95
C GLN A 19 -20.76 6.91 3.46
N GLY A 20 -21.17 7.97 2.76
CA GLY A 20 -20.78 8.23 1.37
C GLY A 20 -19.27 8.41 1.23
N THR A 21 -18.66 9.25 2.07
CA THR A 21 -17.21 9.48 2.08
C THR A 21 -16.42 8.21 2.37
N LYS A 22 -16.84 7.40 3.36
CA LYS A 22 -16.21 6.11 3.66
C LYS A 22 -16.27 5.14 2.47
N ARG A 23 -17.41 5.08 1.75
CA ARG A 23 -17.55 4.24 0.56
C ARG A 23 -16.61 4.67 -0.58
N VAL A 24 -16.50 5.97 -0.84
CA VAL A 24 -15.62 6.50 -1.89
C VAL A 24 -14.15 6.17 -1.59
N ASN A 25 -13.69 6.41 -0.36
CA ASN A 25 -12.31 6.09 0.03
C ASN A 25 -12.01 4.59 -0.09
N SER A 26 -12.93 3.72 0.37
CA SER A 26 -12.76 2.26 0.26
C SER A 26 -12.68 1.75 -1.18
N LEU A 27 -13.42 2.37 -2.10
CA LEU A 27 -13.36 2.06 -3.54
C LEU A 27 -12.03 2.49 -4.16
N ASP A 28 -11.49 3.63 -3.72
CA ASP A 28 -10.22 4.15 -4.21
C ASP A 28 -9.04 3.29 -3.73
N LEU A 29 -9.02 2.89 -2.46
CA LEU A 29 -8.04 1.95 -1.90
C LEU A 29 -8.06 0.60 -2.64
N THR A 30 -9.25 0.09 -2.98
CA THR A 30 -9.38 -1.18 -3.73
C THR A 30 -8.78 -1.07 -5.12
N LYS A 31 -8.98 0.06 -5.81
CA LYS A 31 -8.36 0.31 -7.12
C LYS A 31 -6.84 0.43 -7.00
N GLU A 32 -6.36 1.25 -6.07
CA GLU A 32 -4.91 1.42 -5.81
C GLU A 32 -4.23 0.06 -5.56
N LYS A 33 -4.85 -0.80 -4.73
CA LYS A 33 -4.34 -2.15 -4.46
C LYS A 33 -4.18 -2.99 -5.72
N LYS A 34 -5.20 -2.98 -6.59
CA LYS A 34 -5.18 -3.75 -7.85
C LYS A 34 -4.10 -3.22 -8.80
N TYR A 35 -3.93 -1.91 -8.92
CA TYR A 35 -2.85 -1.34 -9.71
C TYR A 35 -1.47 -1.72 -9.15
N LEU A 36 -1.32 -1.67 -7.83
CA LEU A 36 -0.08 -2.04 -7.16
C LEU A 36 0.30 -3.51 -7.37
N GLU A 37 -0.67 -4.44 -7.31
CA GLU A 37 -0.45 -5.87 -7.58
C GLU A 37 -0.06 -6.13 -9.04
N ASN A 38 -0.66 -5.39 -9.98
CA ASN A 38 -0.29 -5.44 -11.39
C ASN A 38 1.14 -4.93 -11.61
N ASP A 39 1.51 -3.82 -10.99
CA ASP A 39 2.86 -3.25 -11.08
C ASP A 39 3.89 -4.22 -10.50
N PHE A 40 3.64 -4.80 -9.33
CA PHE A 40 4.50 -5.83 -8.75
C PHE A 40 4.71 -7.01 -9.72
N SER A 41 3.64 -7.47 -10.35
CA SER A 41 3.68 -8.58 -11.31
C SER A 41 4.48 -8.20 -12.56
N PHE A 42 4.32 -6.97 -13.04
CA PHE A 42 5.04 -6.43 -14.19
C PHE A 42 6.56 -6.36 -13.92
N PHE A 43 6.97 -5.69 -12.84
CA PHE A 43 8.40 -5.54 -12.53
C PHE A 43 9.06 -6.85 -12.12
N LYS A 44 8.32 -7.81 -11.51
CA LYS A 44 8.84 -9.16 -11.30
C LYS A 44 9.13 -9.90 -12.61
N LYS A 45 8.27 -9.75 -13.63
CA LYS A 45 8.51 -10.34 -14.96
C LYS A 45 9.73 -9.69 -15.62
N LYS A 46 9.82 -8.36 -15.58
CA LYS A 46 10.97 -7.62 -16.10
C LYS A 46 12.29 -7.98 -15.41
N LEU A 47 12.28 -8.13 -14.10
CA LEU A 47 13.44 -8.61 -13.36
C LEU A 47 13.86 -10.01 -13.80
N LYS A 48 12.90 -10.93 -14.02
CA LYS A 48 13.22 -12.28 -14.54
C LYS A 48 13.85 -12.22 -15.92
N GLU A 49 13.30 -11.41 -16.83
CA GLU A 49 13.86 -11.18 -18.17
C GLU A 49 15.29 -10.63 -18.08
N ALA A 50 15.52 -9.62 -17.23
CA ALA A 50 16.83 -9.02 -17.04
C ALA A 50 17.87 -10.00 -16.48
N ILE A 51 17.47 -10.87 -15.54
CA ILE A 51 18.33 -11.94 -15.00
C ILE A 51 18.72 -12.95 -16.09
N ILE A 52 17.76 -13.35 -16.94
CA ILE A 52 18.03 -14.29 -18.04
C ILE A 52 19.00 -13.68 -19.06
N ASN A 53 18.87 -12.38 -19.31
CA ASN A 53 19.71 -11.64 -20.26
C ASN A 53 21.02 -11.13 -19.64
N GLU A 54 21.28 -11.41 -18.36
CA GLU A 54 22.43 -10.92 -17.59
C GLU A 54 22.62 -9.39 -17.66
N ASP A 55 21.51 -8.64 -17.79
CA ASP A 55 21.51 -7.19 -17.86
C ASP A 55 21.50 -6.58 -16.46
N ASN A 56 22.70 -6.30 -15.95
CA ASN A 56 22.91 -5.72 -14.61
C ASN A 56 22.20 -4.37 -14.41
N GLN A 57 22.10 -3.53 -15.46
CA GLN A 57 21.45 -2.23 -15.35
C GLN A 57 19.93 -2.39 -15.19
N GLU A 58 19.32 -3.26 -15.99
CA GLU A 58 17.89 -3.56 -15.85
C GLU A 58 17.58 -4.32 -14.55
N ILE A 59 18.49 -5.18 -14.06
CA ILE A 59 18.35 -5.80 -12.73
C ILE A 59 18.26 -4.72 -11.64
N GLU A 60 19.19 -3.76 -11.61
CA GLU A 60 19.19 -2.68 -10.62
C GLU A 60 17.93 -1.82 -10.71
N LYS A 61 17.55 -1.42 -11.92
CA LYS A 61 16.36 -0.59 -12.18
C LYS A 61 15.09 -1.29 -11.72
N ASN A 62 14.89 -2.56 -12.09
CA ASN A 62 13.70 -3.31 -11.71
C ASN A 62 13.65 -3.61 -10.20
N ILE A 63 14.79 -3.85 -9.55
CA ILE A 63 14.87 -3.96 -8.08
C ILE A 63 14.49 -2.63 -7.41
N LYS A 64 14.99 -1.49 -7.91
CA LYS A 64 14.64 -0.17 -7.38
C LYS A 64 13.13 0.09 -7.48
N SER A 65 12.53 -0.20 -8.64
CA SER A 65 11.07 -0.09 -8.81
C SER A 65 10.30 -0.99 -7.85
N LEU A 66 10.77 -2.21 -7.59
CA LEU A 66 10.15 -3.11 -6.60
C LEU A 66 10.26 -2.56 -5.16
N LEU A 67 11.36 -1.91 -4.78
CA LEU A 67 11.49 -1.23 -3.48
C LEU A 67 10.51 -0.06 -3.34
N GLU A 68 10.34 0.73 -4.40
CA GLU A 68 9.35 1.83 -4.45
C GLU A 68 7.91 1.30 -4.34
N LEU A 69 7.61 0.15 -4.94
CA LEU A 69 6.31 -0.50 -4.79
C LEU A 69 6.07 -1.01 -3.37
N LEU A 70 7.12 -1.46 -2.66
CA LEU A 70 7.01 -1.86 -1.25
C LEU A 70 6.66 -0.67 -0.35
N SER A 71 7.21 0.52 -0.62
CA SER A 71 6.85 1.71 0.16
C SER A 71 5.40 2.14 -0.09
N LYS A 72 4.94 2.09 -1.35
CA LYS A 72 3.53 2.31 -1.69
C LYS A 72 2.62 1.29 -1.02
N LYS A 73 3.02 0.02 -0.96
CA LYS A 73 2.28 -1.05 -0.26
C LYS A 73 2.14 -0.78 1.23
N LEU A 74 3.22 -0.32 1.88
CA LEU A 74 3.18 0.08 3.29
C LEU A 74 2.19 1.24 3.49
N ALA A 75 2.32 2.30 2.70
CA ALA A 75 1.46 3.48 2.80
C ALA A 75 -0.03 3.12 2.60
N LEU A 76 -0.33 2.23 1.65
CA LEU A 76 -1.68 1.74 1.41
C LEU A 76 -2.21 0.94 2.62
N LYS A 77 -1.40 0.01 3.16
CA LYS A 77 -1.77 -0.78 4.33
C LYS A 77 -2.06 0.10 5.56
N LEU A 78 -1.23 1.13 5.79
CA LEU A 78 -1.45 2.07 6.88
C LEU A 78 -2.75 2.85 6.68
N ARG A 79 -3.04 3.31 5.45
CA ARG A 79 -4.34 3.94 5.13
C ARG A 79 -5.53 3.02 5.35
N GLU A 80 -5.46 1.74 4.93
CA GLU A 80 -6.49 0.72 5.21
C GLU A 80 -6.73 0.56 6.74
N GLN A 81 -5.65 0.55 7.52
CA GLN A 81 -5.74 0.44 8.99
C GLN A 81 -6.30 1.72 9.62
N GLN A 82 -5.98 2.90 9.09
CA GLN A 82 -6.55 4.17 9.54
C GLN A 82 -8.07 4.20 9.39
N GLU A 83 -8.60 3.67 8.29
CA GLU A 83 -10.06 3.57 8.09
C GLU A 83 -10.74 2.69 9.15
N THR A 84 -10.01 1.71 9.70
CA THR A 84 -10.52 0.77 10.71
C THR A 84 -10.47 1.38 12.11
N TYR A 85 -9.34 1.99 12.48
CA TYR A 85 -9.08 2.43 13.86
C TYR A 85 -9.39 3.92 14.10
N THR A 86 -9.66 4.71 13.06
CA THR A 86 -9.83 6.19 13.09
C THR A 86 -8.51 6.93 13.40
N ASP A 87 -7.78 6.49 14.42
CA ASP A 87 -6.37 6.82 14.68
C ASP A 87 -5.53 5.56 14.64
N LEU A 88 -4.32 5.64 14.07
CA LEU A 88 -3.40 4.50 14.05
C LEU A 88 -2.67 4.36 15.39
N PRO A 89 -2.82 3.22 16.09
CA PRO A 89 -1.98 2.91 17.24
C PRO A 89 -0.52 2.80 16.82
N GLU A 90 0.40 3.31 17.65
CA GLU A 90 1.85 3.26 17.40
C GLU A 90 2.36 1.83 17.14
N ILE A 91 1.87 0.84 17.90
CA ILE A 91 2.24 -0.56 17.72
C ILE A 91 1.95 -1.08 16.31
N ILE A 92 0.87 -0.62 15.68
CA ILE A 92 0.51 -1.01 14.31
C ILE A 92 1.50 -0.39 13.31
N ILE A 93 1.89 0.86 13.52
CA ILE A 93 2.86 1.56 12.69
C ILE A 93 4.23 0.89 12.81
N GLU A 94 4.67 0.56 14.02
CA GLU A 94 5.94 -0.12 14.28
C GLU A 94 6.00 -1.49 13.60
N GLU A 95 4.98 -2.32 13.77
CA GLU A 95 4.91 -3.65 13.14
C GLU A 95 4.92 -3.56 11.61
N ALA A 96 4.14 -2.64 11.03
CA ALA A 96 4.09 -2.44 9.59
C ALA A 96 5.45 -1.94 9.04
N THR A 97 6.10 -1.03 9.76
CA THR A 97 7.40 -0.47 9.39
C THR A 97 8.49 -1.53 9.48
N LYS A 98 8.53 -2.32 10.55
CA LYS A 98 9.46 -3.44 10.71
C LYS A 98 9.33 -4.44 9.56
N LYS A 99 8.10 -4.82 9.21
CA LYS A 99 7.84 -5.71 8.08
C LYS A 99 8.33 -5.13 6.75
N TYR A 100 8.11 -3.84 6.52
CA TYR A 100 8.61 -3.15 5.32
C TYR A 100 10.14 -3.17 5.24
N ILE A 101 10.82 -2.83 6.34
CA ILE A 101 12.28 -2.86 6.44
C ILE A 101 12.82 -4.26 6.13
N ASP A 102 12.23 -5.30 6.72
CA ASP A 102 12.63 -6.70 6.47
C ASP A 102 12.44 -7.10 5.00
N GLU A 103 11.33 -6.70 4.36
CA GLU A 103 11.07 -6.96 2.94
C GLU A 103 12.10 -6.23 2.04
N CYS A 104 12.47 -5.00 2.37
CA CYS A 104 13.49 -4.23 1.66
C CYS A 104 14.88 -4.87 1.77
N TYR A 105 15.30 -5.28 2.98
CA TYR A 105 16.59 -5.94 3.16
C TYR A 105 16.69 -7.25 2.38
N LYS A 106 15.61 -8.06 2.37
CA LYS A 106 15.56 -9.28 1.56
C LYS A 106 15.75 -9.00 0.07
N LEU A 107 15.10 -7.96 -0.44
CA LEU A 107 15.20 -7.58 -1.85
C LEU A 107 16.60 -7.07 -2.22
N LEU A 108 17.20 -6.26 -1.34
CA LEU A 108 18.58 -5.79 -1.50
C LEU A 108 19.60 -6.93 -1.43
N ALA A 109 19.39 -7.92 -0.56
CA ALA A 109 20.24 -9.11 -0.50
C ALA A 109 20.15 -9.92 -1.79
N ILE A 110 18.95 -10.04 -2.39
CA ILE A 110 18.77 -10.67 -3.71
C ILE A 110 19.55 -9.90 -4.78
N ARG A 111 19.41 -8.57 -4.84
CA ARG A 111 20.16 -7.72 -5.77
C ARG A 111 21.66 -7.97 -5.66
N ASN A 112 22.21 -7.92 -4.45
CA ASN A 112 23.64 -8.11 -4.24
C ASN A 112 24.09 -9.50 -4.71
N LYS A 113 23.30 -10.56 -4.46
CA LYS A 113 23.60 -11.91 -4.96
C LYS A 113 23.53 -12.02 -6.48
N LEU A 114 22.68 -11.25 -7.14
CA LEU A 114 22.55 -11.25 -8.60
C LEU A 114 23.72 -10.51 -9.27
N LEU A 115 24.16 -9.39 -8.69
CA LEU A 115 25.22 -8.54 -9.25
C LEU A 115 26.65 -8.97 -8.87
N GLN A 116 26.81 -9.86 -7.89
CA GLN A 116 28.10 -10.43 -7.49
C GLN A 116 28.46 -11.71 -8.27
N LYS A 117 27.58 -12.18 -9.16
CA LYS A 117 27.93 -13.24 -10.12
C LYS A 117 28.87 -12.72 -11.19
#